data_AF-A0AAW9J0E3-F1
#
_entry.id   AF-A0AAW9J0E3-F1
#
_cell.length_a   1.000
_cell.length_b   1.000
_cell.length_c   1.000
_cell.angle_alpha   90.00
_cell.angle_beta   90.00
_cell.angle_gamma   90.00
#
_symmetry.space_group_name_H-M   'P 1'
#
loop_
_entity.id
_entity.type
_entity.pdbx_description
1 polymer ?
#
loop_
_entity_poly.entity_id
_entity_poly.type
_entity_poly.pdbx_seq_one_letter_code
_entity_poly.pdbx_strand_id
1 'polypeptide(L)'
;SDIVDKYDLGGVILFANNVKETEQTVKLVHDLQKVAIEDKDGNLPLLVTIDQEGGIVTRLGTGTNLPGNMAIGATKSEIDAYDSGYVIGRELKSLGLNVNFAPAMDINNNPNNPVINLRSISSNPELVGKLGSKIMEGIQSQGVAAAAKHFPGHGDTATDSHYG
;
A
#
# COMPACT_ATOMS: atom_id res chain seq x y z
N SER A 1 12.60 -14.09 13.83
CA SER A 1 11.54 -14.95 14.39
C SER A 1 11.28 -14.59 15.83
N ASP A 2 12.32 -14.54 16.67
CA ASP A 2 12.20 -14.49 18.13
C ASP A 2 11.47 -13.26 18.67
N ILE A 3 11.45 -12.15 17.92
CA ILE A 3 10.74 -10.92 18.31
C ILE A 3 9.22 -11.06 18.11
N VAL A 4 8.77 -11.79 17.09
CA VAL A 4 7.34 -11.96 16.80
C VAL A 4 6.68 -12.76 17.94
N ASP A 5 7.28 -13.89 18.28
CA ASP A 5 6.83 -14.81 19.34
C ASP A 5 7.03 -14.22 20.75
N LYS A 6 8.11 -13.45 20.99
CA LYS A 6 8.35 -12.87 22.32
C LYS A 6 7.40 -11.75 22.71
N TYR A 7 6.84 -11.03 21.74
CA TYR A 7 6.07 -9.81 21.98
C TYR A 7 4.65 -9.85 21.39
N ASP A 8 4.19 -11.01 20.93
CA ASP A 8 2.85 -11.23 20.35
C ASP A 8 2.50 -10.16 19.29
N LEU A 9 3.42 -9.92 18.35
CA LEU A 9 3.24 -8.84 17.38
C LEU A 9 2.03 -9.10 16.48
N GLY A 10 1.13 -8.13 16.37
CA GLY A 10 -0.06 -8.24 15.50
C GLY A 10 0.21 -8.01 14.01
N GLY A 11 1.38 -7.49 13.65
CA GLY A 11 1.71 -7.22 12.25
C GLY A 11 3.14 -6.76 12.00
N VAL A 12 3.53 -6.77 10.73
CA VAL A 12 4.83 -6.37 10.23
C VAL A 12 4.68 -5.55 8.96
N ILE A 13 5.61 -4.61 8.74
CA ILE A 13 5.71 -3.84 7.49
C ILE A 13 6.95 -4.28 6.72
N LEU A 14 6.77 -4.55 5.42
CA LEU A 14 7.84 -4.91 4.51
C LEU A 14 8.22 -3.69 3.65
N PHE A 15 9.52 -3.48 3.50
CA PHE A 15 10.10 -2.47 2.61
C PHE A 15 10.79 -3.13 1.41
N ALA A 16 11.25 -2.33 0.44
CA ALA A 16 11.90 -2.82 -0.78
C ALA A 16 13.07 -3.79 -0.51
N ASN A 17 13.79 -3.62 0.61
CA ASN A 17 14.87 -4.51 1.01
C ASN A 17 14.40 -5.94 1.36
N ASN A 18 13.12 -6.11 1.69
CA ASN A 18 12.50 -7.36 2.11
C ASN A 18 11.80 -8.11 0.96
N VAL A 19 11.52 -7.44 -0.17
CA VAL A 19 10.65 -7.94 -1.25
C VAL A 19 11.30 -7.83 -2.63
N LYS A 20 12.57 -8.24 -2.73
CA LYS A 20 13.36 -8.06 -3.96
C LYS A 20 12.93 -9.01 -5.07
N GLU A 21 12.72 -10.27 -4.72
CA GLU A 21 12.35 -11.33 -5.65
C GLU A 21 11.08 -12.04 -5.18
N THR A 22 10.26 -12.50 -6.12
CA THR A 22 8.98 -13.17 -5.84
C THR A 22 9.16 -14.39 -4.91
N GLU A 23 10.05 -15.32 -5.24
CA GLU A 23 10.27 -16.55 -4.46
C GLU A 23 10.75 -16.25 -3.03
N GLN A 24 11.69 -15.31 -2.91
CA GLN A 24 12.22 -14.87 -1.62
C GLN A 24 11.11 -14.23 -0.76
N THR A 25 10.23 -13.44 -1.36
CA THR A 25 9.12 -12.78 -0.68
C THR A 25 8.12 -13.82 -0.15
N VAL A 26 7.69 -14.75 -1.00
CA VAL A 26 6.76 -15.83 -0.60
C VAL A 26 7.34 -16.62 0.57
N LYS A 27 8.63 -16.99 0.50
CA LYS A 27 9.30 -17.71 1.59
C LYS A 27 9.32 -16.89 2.88
N LEU A 28 9.67 -15.61 2.79
CA LEU A 28 9.71 -14.71 3.96
C LEU A 28 8.34 -14.61 4.63
N VAL A 29 7.28 -14.36 3.85
CA VAL A 29 5.92 -14.23 4.37
C VAL A 29 5.43 -15.55 4.99
N HIS A 30 5.71 -16.68 4.34
CA HIS A 30 5.40 -18.00 4.89
C HIS A 30 6.11 -18.24 6.24
N ASP A 31 7.39 -17.94 6.34
CA ASP A 31 8.17 -18.12 7.58
C ASP A 31 7.65 -17.21 8.71
N LEU A 32 7.25 -15.97 8.40
CA LEU A 32 6.66 -15.04 9.37
C LEU A 32 5.31 -15.54 9.88
N GLN A 33 4.43 -15.99 8.98
CA GLN A 33 3.12 -16.53 9.38
C GLN A 33 3.27 -17.82 10.18
N LYS A 34 4.22 -18.68 9.81
CA LYS A 34 4.49 -19.90 10.57
C LYS A 34 4.85 -19.60 12.02
N VAL A 35 5.75 -18.63 12.25
CA VAL A 35 6.14 -18.22 13.61
C VAL A 35 4.93 -17.70 14.40
N ALA A 36 4.07 -16.89 13.79
CA ALA A 36 2.91 -16.32 14.48
C ALA A 36 1.79 -17.34 14.78
N ILE A 37 1.67 -18.39 13.96
CA ILE A 37 0.67 -19.46 14.15
C ILE A 37 1.17 -20.55 15.10
N GLU A 38 2.49 -20.70 15.25
CA GLU A 38 3.10 -21.64 16.21
C GLU A 38 3.28 -21.03 17.61
N ASP A 39 2.96 -19.74 17.76
CA ASP A 39 2.95 -19.01 19.02
C ASP A 39 1.93 -19.62 20.00
N LYS A 40 2.40 -19.88 21.22
CA LYS A 40 1.66 -20.61 22.26
C LYS A 40 0.49 -19.83 22.83
N ASP A 41 0.52 -18.50 22.76
CA ASP A 41 -0.41 -17.64 23.49
C ASP A 41 -1.44 -16.95 22.57
N GLY A 42 -1.13 -16.79 21.27
CA GLY A 42 -1.93 -15.97 20.35
C GLY A 42 -2.61 -16.71 19.19
N ASN A 43 -1.93 -17.63 18.50
CA ASN A 43 -2.41 -18.31 17.28
C ASN A 43 -3.11 -17.41 16.22
N LEU A 44 -2.79 -16.11 16.17
CA LEU A 44 -3.38 -15.16 15.24
C LEU A 44 -2.44 -14.91 14.05
N PRO A 45 -2.94 -15.00 12.80
CA PRO A 45 -2.14 -14.64 11.63
C PRO A 45 -1.71 -13.17 11.66
N LEU A 46 -0.49 -12.89 11.20
CA LEU A 46 0.04 -11.54 11.12
C LEU A 46 -0.68 -10.72 10.05
N LEU A 47 -0.87 -9.44 10.34
CA LEU A 47 -1.01 -8.41 9.31
C LEU A 47 0.36 -8.19 8.66
N VAL A 48 0.53 -8.65 7.42
CA VAL A 48 1.75 -8.45 6.63
C VAL A 48 1.47 -7.34 5.63
N THR A 49 2.11 -6.21 5.88
CA THR A 49 1.75 -4.90 5.33
C THR A 49 2.83 -4.33 4.42
N ILE A 50 2.47 -3.43 3.50
CA ILE A 50 3.39 -2.77 2.56
C ILE A 50 2.86 -1.42 2.07
N ASP A 51 3.74 -0.56 1.56
CA ASP A 51 3.40 0.64 0.79
C ASP A 51 3.51 0.38 -0.72
N GLN A 52 2.50 -0.27 -1.32
CA GLN A 52 2.45 -0.51 -2.77
C GLN A 52 1.37 0.38 -3.40
N GLU A 53 1.70 1.67 -3.60
CA GLU A 53 0.77 2.66 -4.16
C GLU A 53 0.67 2.59 -5.69
N GLY A 54 1.76 2.18 -6.35
CA GLY A 54 1.94 2.34 -7.80
C GLY A 54 2.78 3.58 -8.12
N GLY A 55 3.19 3.71 -9.39
CA GLY A 55 4.06 4.81 -9.83
C GLY A 55 5.36 4.89 -9.04
N ILE A 56 5.63 6.05 -8.44
CA ILE A 56 6.90 6.34 -7.76
C ILE A 56 7.01 5.72 -6.35
N VAL A 57 5.92 5.16 -5.80
CA VAL A 57 5.93 4.45 -4.52
C VAL A 57 5.50 3.01 -4.74
N THR A 58 6.49 2.20 -5.07
CA THR A 58 6.41 0.75 -5.15
C THR A 58 7.57 0.15 -4.35
N ARG A 59 7.39 -1.10 -3.91
CA ARG A 59 8.36 -1.85 -3.11
C ARG A 59 8.74 -3.18 -3.74
N LEU A 60 7.78 -3.87 -4.37
CA LEU A 60 8.02 -5.17 -5.02
C LEU A 60 9.09 -5.02 -6.11
N GLY A 61 10.19 -5.78 -6.01
CA GLY A 61 11.27 -5.74 -7.00
C GLY A 61 10.89 -6.33 -8.36
N THR A 62 9.93 -7.26 -8.38
CA THR A 62 9.46 -7.99 -9.56
C THR A 62 7.97 -7.80 -9.87
N GLY A 63 7.31 -6.82 -9.23
CA GLY A 63 5.89 -6.53 -9.46
C GLY A 63 5.63 -5.71 -10.73
N THR A 64 4.37 -5.61 -11.12
CA THR A 64 3.98 -4.77 -12.25
C THR A 64 4.14 -3.29 -11.87
N ASN A 65 4.94 -2.55 -12.64
CA ASN A 65 5.06 -1.10 -12.51
C ASN A 65 3.85 -0.40 -13.16
N LEU A 66 2.77 -0.27 -12.39
CA LEU A 66 1.57 0.44 -12.80
C LEU A 66 1.75 1.97 -12.75
N PRO A 67 0.92 2.72 -13.51
CA PRO A 67 0.85 4.18 -13.38
C PRO A 67 0.59 4.61 -11.92
N GLY A 68 1.19 5.73 -11.52
CA GLY A 68 0.95 6.32 -10.20
C GLY A 68 -0.37 7.08 -10.12
N ASN A 69 -0.74 7.49 -8.91
CA ASN A 69 -2.03 8.13 -8.62
C ASN A 69 -2.33 9.34 -9.52
N MET A 70 -1.38 10.25 -9.75
CA MET A 70 -1.63 11.41 -10.63
C MET A 70 -1.88 11.00 -12.09
N ALA A 71 -1.21 9.94 -12.56
CA ALA A 71 -1.43 9.42 -13.90
C ALA A 71 -2.83 8.79 -14.03
N ILE A 72 -3.27 8.05 -13.02
CA ILE A 72 -4.65 7.55 -12.92
C ILE A 72 -5.65 8.71 -12.85
N GLY A 73 -5.36 9.75 -12.07
CA GLY A 73 -6.17 10.97 -12.01
C GLY A 73 -6.34 11.66 -13.35
N ALA A 74 -5.28 11.67 -14.17
CA ALA A 74 -5.31 12.24 -15.51
C ALA A 74 -6.23 11.49 -16.48
N THR A 75 -6.45 10.18 -16.28
CA THR A 75 -7.38 9.41 -17.13
C THR A 75 -8.84 9.70 -16.82
N LYS A 76 -9.14 10.12 -15.58
CA LYS A 76 -10.52 10.32 -15.05
C LYS A 76 -11.41 9.07 -15.16
N SER A 77 -10.80 7.90 -15.38
CA SER A 77 -11.49 6.64 -15.57
C SER A 77 -11.58 5.89 -14.25
N GLU A 78 -12.81 5.63 -13.80
CA GLU A 78 -13.07 4.77 -12.63
C GLU A 78 -12.63 3.33 -12.85
N ILE A 79 -12.69 2.87 -14.11
CA ILE A 79 -12.30 1.51 -14.50
C ILE A 79 -10.78 1.39 -14.35
N ASP A 80 -10.00 2.34 -14.87
CA ASP A 80 -8.54 2.32 -14.77
C ASP A 80 -8.09 2.37 -13.30
N ALA A 81 -8.78 3.18 -12.49
CA ALA A 81 -8.54 3.27 -11.05
C ALA A 81 -8.82 1.94 -10.33
N TYR A 82 -9.95 1.30 -10.64
CA TYR A 82 -10.29 -0.02 -10.11
C TYR A 82 -9.28 -1.10 -10.56
N ASP A 83 -8.97 -1.15 -11.84
CA ASP A 83 -8.06 -2.15 -12.42
C ASP A 83 -6.64 -2.01 -11.86
N SER A 84 -6.18 -0.78 -11.63
CA SER A 84 -4.91 -0.52 -10.94
C SER A 84 -4.92 -1.13 -9.52
N GLY A 85 -5.98 -0.86 -8.75
CA GLY A 85 -6.15 -1.44 -7.41
C GLY A 85 -6.25 -2.97 -7.44
N TYR A 86 -6.96 -3.53 -8.41
CA TYR A 86 -7.16 -4.96 -8.61
C TYR A 86 -5.83 -5.68 -8.89
N VAL A 87 -5.01 -5.17 -9.82
CA VAL A 87 -3.71 -5.76 -10.14
C VAL A 87 -2.78 -5.72 -8.94
N ILE A 88 -2.70 -4.58 -8.24
CA ILE A 88 -1.91 -4.45 -7.01
C ILE A 88 -2.38 -5.46 -5.96
N GLY A 89 -3.68 -5.50 -5.66
CA GLY A 89 -4.26 -6.44 -4.70
C GLY A 89 -3.95 -7.89 -5.05
N ARG A 90 -3.99 -8.25 -6.33
CA ARG A 90 -3.76 -9.61 -6.80
C ARG A 90 -2.30 -10.03 -6.66
N GLU A 91 -1.36 -9.15 -6.97
CA GLU A 91 0.07 -9.39 -6.75
C GLU A 91 0.40 -9.50 -5.26
N LEU A 92 -0.14 -8.61 -4.43
CA LEU A 92 0.07 -8.67 -2.98
C LEU A 92 -0.49 -9.97 -2.37
N LYS A 93 -1.70 -10.35 -2.78
CA LYS A 93 -2.35 -11.58 -2.32
C LYS A 93 -1.55 -12.82 -2.68
N SER A 94 -0.98 -12.90 -3.88
CA SER A 94 -0.20 -14.06 -4.33
C SER A 94 1.12 -14.22 -3.56
N LEU A 95 1.66 -13.11 -3.06
CA LEU A 95 2.84 -13.07 -2.20
C LEU A 95 2.53 -13.29 -0.71
N GLY A 96 1.25 -13.38 -0.34
CA GLY A 96 0.78 -13.57 1.03
C GLY A 96 0.68 -12.28 1.86
N LEU A 97 0.89 -11.11 1.24
CA LEU A 97 0.61 -9.82 1.89
C LEU A 97 -0.90 -9.60 1.96
N ASN A 98 -1.36 -9.03 3.07
CA ASN A 98 -2.80 -8.93 3.37
C ASN A 98 -3.24 -7.53 3.80
N VAL A 99 -2.33 -6.55 3.87
CA VAL A 99 -2.64 -5.13 4.02
C VAL A 99 -1.78 -4.31 3.07
N ASN A 100 -2.40 -3.36 2.38
CA ASN A 100 -1.70 -2.34 1.61
C ASN A 100 -2.02 -0.95 2.19
N PHE A 101 -0.98 -0.16 2.46
CA PHE A 101 -1.10 1.24 2.85
C PHE A 101 -1.31 2.12 1.62
N ALA A 102 -2.42 1.89 0.93
CA ALA A 102 -2.87 2.63 -0.24
C ALA A 102 -4.42 2.61 -0.29
N PRO A 103 -5.06 3.59 -0.96
CA PRO A 103 -4.46 4.70 -1.72
C PRO A 103 -4.08 5.92 -0.87
N ALA A 104 -3.20 6.77 -1.43
CA ALA A 104 -3.01 8.13 -0.93
C ALA A 104 -4.19 9.01 -1.39
N MET A 105 -4.99 9.45 -0.42
CA MET A 105 -6.18 10.28 -0.56
C MET A 105 -5.89 11.77 -0.32
N ASP A 106 -4.62 12.15 -0.26
CA ASP A 106 -4.21 13.54 -0.12
C ASP A 106 -4.58 14.34 -1.38
N ILE A 107 -5.00 15.58 -1.20
CA ILE A 107 -5.38 16.49 -2.29
C ILE A 107 -4.21 17.42 -2.57
N ASN A 108 -3.52 17.25 -3.70
CA ASN A 108 -2.35 18.07 -4.02
C ASN A 108 -2.78 19.44 -4.61
N ASN A 109 -3.21 20.35 -3.75
CA ASN A 109 -3.55 21.74 -4.10
C ASN A 109 -2.34 22.68 -4.10
N ASN A 110 -1.21 22.26 -3.52
CA ASN A 110 0.06 22.98 -3.54
C ASN A 110 1.01 22.37 -4.60
N PRO A 111 1.28 23.07 -5.73
CA PRO A 111 2.18 22.54 -6.77
C PRO A 111 3.63 22.40 -6.31
N ASN A 112 4.02 23.04 -5.20
CA ASN A 112 5.35 22.95 -4.60
C ASN A 112 5.45 21.87 -3.51
N ASN A 113 4.41 21.06 -3.27
CA ASN A 113 4.46 19.99 -2.27
C ASN A 113 5.54 18.96 -2.68
N PRO A 114 6.59 18.74 -1.87
CA PRO A 114 7.69 17.87 -2.25
C PRO A 114 7.40 16.37 -2.00
N VAL A 115 6.39 16.03 -1.20
CA VAL A 115 6.15 14.66 -0.70
C VAL A 115 4.98 13.97 -1.37
N ILE A 116 3.87 14.69 -1.56
CA ILE A 116 2.65 14.14 -2.14
C ILE A 116 2.73 14.24 -3.66
N ASN A 117 2.70 15.44 -4.26
CA ASN A 117 2.86 15.66 -5.70
C ASN A 117 2.22 14.54 -6.56
N LEU A 118 3.04 13.72 -7.24
CA LEU A 118 2.63 12.61 -8.11
C LEU A 118 1.88 11.46 -7.41
N ARG A 119 1.97 11.38 -6.08
CA ARG A 119 1.25 10.42 -5.23
C ARG A 119 -0.18 10.86 -4.91
N SER A 120 -0.54 12.12 -5.12
CA SER A 120 -1.97 12.49 -5.10
C SER A 120 -2.62 12.13 -6.43
N ILE A 121 -3.88 11.73 -6.37
CA ILE A 121 -4.71 11.52 -7.56
C ILE A 121 -4.95 12.86 -8.28
N SER A 122 -5.26 13.92 -7.53
CA SER A 122 -5.66 15.20 -8.10
C SER A 122 -5.62 16.33 -7.05
N SER A 123 -5.64 17.57 -7.53
CA SER A 123 -5.96 18.74 -6.72
C SER A 123 -7.47 18.91 -6.47
N ASN A 124 -8.33 18.12 -7.14
CA ASN A 124 -9.78 18.16 -6.96
C ASN A 124 -10.23 17.09 -5.93
N PRO A 125 -10.84 17.50 -4.78
CA PRO A 125 -11.31 16.57 -3.74
C PRO A 125 -12.32 15.54 -4.23
N GLU A 126 -13.26 15.92 -5.10
CA GLU A 126 -14.28 15.01 -5.63
C GLU A 126 -13.66 13.94 -6.51
N LEU A 127 -12.68 14.31 -7.34
CA LEU A 127 -11.97 13.35 -8.20
C LEU A 127 -11.10 12.40 -7.37
N VAL A 128 -10.43 12.91 -6.33
CA VAL A 128 -9.65 12.09 -5.38
C VAL A 128 -10.56 11.11 -4.65
N GLY A 129 -11.69 11.56 -4.11
CA GLY A 129 -12.67 10.69 -3.46
C GLY A 129 -13.17 9.60 -4.42
N LYS A 130 -13.54 9.99 -5.63
CA LYS A 130 -14.11 9.09 -6.63
C LYS A 130 -13.13 8.00 -7.09
N LEU A 131 -11.94 8.37 -7.55
CA LEU A 131 -10.96 7.40 -8.07
C LEU A 131 -10.24 6.66 -6.94
N GLY A 132 -9.99 7.32 -5.81
CA GLY A 132 -9.40 6.69 -4.64
C GLY A 132 -10.28 5.58 -4.07
N SER A 133 -11.60 5.80 -4.00
CA SER A 133 -12.54 4.73 -3.64
C SER A 133 -12.49 3.54 -4.61
N LYS A 134 -12.28 3.77 -5.91
CA LYS A 134 -12.15 2.69 -6.90
C LYS A 134 -10.86 1.90 -6.77
N ILE A 135 -9.72 2.56 -6.53
CA ILE A 135 -8.46 1.88 -6.20
C ILE A 135 -8.65 1.01 -4.95
N MET A 136 -9.28 1.56 -3.91
CA MET A 136 -9.55 0.85 -2.67
C MET A 136 -10.43 -0.39 -2.88
N GLU A 137 -11.52 -0.25 -3.66
CA GLU A 137 -12.42 -1.34 -4.05
C GLU A 137 -11.66 -2.44 -4.80
N GLY A 138 -10.78 -2.07 -5.74
CA GLY A 138 -9.93 -2.99 -6.48
C GLY A 138 -9.01 -3.80 -5.58
N ILE A 139 -8.30 -3.16 -4.64
CA ILE A 139 -7.43 -3.84 -3.67
C ILE A 139 -8.24 -4.80 -2.79
N GLN A 140 -9.35 -4.31 -2.22
CA GLN A 140 -10.21 -5.07 -1.31
C GLN A 140 -10.89 -6.27 -1.99
N SER A 141 -11.19 -6.17 -3.29
CA SER A 141 -11.74 -7.29 -4.08
C SER A 141 -10.84 -8.53 -4.08
N GLN A 142 -9.54 -8.37 -3.82
CA GLN A 142 -8.55 -9.46 -3.78
C GLN A 142 -8.33 -10.01 -2.36
N GLY A 143 -9.11 -9.55 -1.38
CA GLY A 143 -8.98 -9.94 0.02
C GLY A 143 -7.74 -9.36 0.70
N VAL A 144 -7.28 -8.19 0.23
CA VAL A 144 -6.21 -7.39 0.83
C VAL A 144 -6.85 -6.15 1.46
N ALA A 145 -6.57 -5.89 2.74
CA ALA A 145 -7.06 -4.67 3.39
C ALA A 145 -6.38 -3.44 2.78
N ALA A 146 -7.14 -2.37 2.60
CA ALA A 146 -6.64 -1.10 2.08
C ALA A 146 -6.72 -0.04 3.18
N ALA A 147 -5.67 0.76 3.33
CA ALA A 147 -5.64 1.88 4.27
C ALA A 147 -5.44 3.21 3.54
N ALA A 148 -6.48 4.03 3.54
CA ALA A 148 -6.40 5.40 3.05
C ALA A 148 -5.43 6.23 3.90
N LYS A 149 -4.61 7.05 3.25
CA LYS A 149 -3.63 7.93 3.92
C LYS A 149 -3.52 9.29 3.21
N HIS A 150 -3.04 10.34 3.85
CA HIS A 150 -2.55 10.42 5.22
C HIS A 150 -3.50 11.31 6.01
N PHE A 151 -4.35 10.75 6.87
CA PHE A 151 -5.33 11.54 7.62
C PHE A 151 -4.65 12.58 8.53
N PRO A 152 -5.15 13.82 8.64
CA PRO A 152 -6.37 14.37 8.02
C PRO A 152 -6.18 14.91 6.58
N GLY A 153 -4.98 14.83 6.04
CA GLY A 153 -4.59 15.27 4.70
C GLY A 153 -3.20 15.90 4.74
N HIS A 154 -2.28 15.40 3.92
CA HIS A 154 -0.89 15.87 3.81
C HIS A 154 -0.64 16.61 2.48
N GLY A 155 -1.70 16.93 1.75
CA GLY A 155 -1.63 17.55 0.43
C GLY A 155 -1.27 19.04 0.42
N ASP A 156 -1.51 19.73 1.54
CA ASP A 156 -1.31 21.20 1.69
C ASP A 156 -0.11 21.55 2.60
N THR A 157 0.75 20.60 2.90
CA THR A 157 1.96 20.86 3.70
C THR A 157 3.10 21.36 2.82
N ALA A 158 3.86 22.34 3.33
CA ALA A 158 5.06 22.86 2.66
C ALA A 158 6.35 22.18 3.16
N THR A 159 6.27 21.38 4.22
CA THR A 159 7.39 20.65 4.81
C THR A 159 7.18 19.15 4.67
N ASP A 160 8.27 18.45 4.40
CA ASP A 160 8.28 16.99 4.37
C ASP A 160 8.38 16.46 5.79
N SER A 161 7.39 15.64 6.19
CA SER A 161 7.35 15.04 7.53
C SER A 161 8.53 14.12 7.83
N HIS A 162 9.32 13.69 6.84
CA HIS A 162 10.57 12.97 7.07
C HIS A 162 11.69 13.89 7.59
N TYR A 163 11.59 15.20 7.39
CA TYR A 163 12.65 16.17 7.70
C TYR A 163 12.24 17.27 8.71
N GLY A 164 10.93 17.51 8.91
CA GLY A 164 10.39 18.50 9.85
C GLY A 164 9.75 19.71 9.16
#